data_AF-A0A949YNY4-F1
#
_entry.id   AF-A0A949YNY4-F1
#
_cell.length_a   1.000
_cell.length_b   1.000
_cell.length_c   1.000
_cell.angle_alpha   90.00
_cell.angle_beta   90.00
_cell.angle_gamma   90.00
#
_symmetry.space_group_name_H-M   'P 1'
#
loop_
_entity.id
_entity.type
_entity.pdbx_description
1 polymer ?
#
loop_
_entity_poly.entity_id
_entity_poly.type
_entity_poly.pdbx_seq_one_letter_code
_entity_poly.pdbx_strand_id
1 'polypeptide(L)'
;MYAFDEERPALPGQRLPARRRPRGVMVLGGLLLLGLGLVLAVYNSCKIDIGTAQQAVLIRREGLELEPDMELAPPPRDGRAYYKGVQLGGPNGGVLTEGRYFYNPYYWSWEISPQFVVPGDKIGIRIALSGEDLPAGQILAQPGQKGILREVLKPGRYPYNPYAEAIELHAPVTIAAGFRGVVTLLAGPLPKDPNVFLVEEGERGVQSKTLEPGTYYLNPYETRVSMVDCRSRRFNLGQGGEMSFLSADGFPITLDGVVEFRVLPAKVAEMFVKYNEDANGDAIDEEIIAKIIMPESRSLCRVGGSKLSGGQFISGDDREKFQTDLVKSLTQNCQKQGIEILAVAITSIKPPDDIAQPVQQREVAKQKLAQFRREKLQQLSEAKLKVEVVLAEQKKLVVEAGQEVVEKTTKAEQEQQVAVTLSEQKLKVAQTQLEAAKDKAAAILAKAEADAEVIKFDNAAEAAGLAAQVSAFDGDGAAMARNMLLGKLAPSFRTILGNSEGPLMNLFSEFTKQHDKSRPLPSAGPSTRFGGSHTSTSISRPTEPTAANRPGQSPSRSDSLPLATSEENKP
;
A
#
# COMPACT_ATOMS: atom_id res chain seq x y z
N MET A 1 130.74 9.25 89.06
CA MET A 1 132.05 8.59 89.20
C MET A 1 133.02 9.19 88.17
N TYR A 2 134.31 8.94 88.32
CA TYR A 2 135.38 9.32 87.40
C TYR A 2 135.10 8.82 85.96
N ALA A 3 135.29 9.68 84.94
CA ALA A 3 136.44 9.70 84.01
C ALA A 3 136.35 8.63 82.88
N PHE A 4 137.04 8.71 81.75
CA PHE A 4 138.22 9.50 81.35
C PHE A 4 138.07 10.09 79.92
N ASP A 5 139.01 10.95 79.51
CA ASP A 5 139.12 11.50 78.15
C ASP A 5 139.45 10.46 77.07
N GLU A 6 139.12 10.77 75.81
CA GLU A 6 140.15 10.77 74.76
C GLU A 6 139.78 11.75 73.61
N GLU A 7 140.73 12.59 73.19
CA GLU A 7 140.57 13.50 72.05
C GLU A 7 141.04 12.87 70.73
N ARG A 8 140.37 13.24 69.61
CA ARG A 8 141.03 13.48 68.30
C ARG A 8 140.10 14.27 67.34
N PRO A 9 140.64 15.01 66.35
CA PRO A 9 139.98 16.24 65.89
C PRO A 9 139.19 16.18 64.57
N ALA A 10 138.13 17.02 64.55
CA ALA A 10 137.55 17.77 63.43
C ALA A 10 137.55 17.20 61.99
N LEU A 11 136.33 17.00 61.46
CA LEU A 11 136.00 17.18 60.04
C LEU A 11 134.82 18.17 59.89
N PRO A 12 134.79 19.02 58.85
CA PRO A 12 133.80 20.10 58.73
C PRO A 12 132.40 19.61 58.35
N GLY A 13 131.38 20.20 58.98
CA GLY A 13 129.99 19.73 58.89
C GLY A 13 129.31 19.93 57.53
N GLN A 14 128.59 18.90 57.06
CA GLN A 14 127.70 18.99 55.91
C GLN A 14 126.39 19.70 56.29
N ARG A 15 125.97 20.69 55.48
CA ARG A 15 124.68 21.37 55.63
C ARG A 15 123.59 20.61 54.88
N LEU A 16 122.44 20.42 55.53
CA LEU A 16 121.24 19.83 54.90
C LEU A 16 120.77 20.68 53.70
N PRO A 17 120.38 20.08 52.57
CA PRO A 17 119.98 20.81 51.36
C PRO A 17 118.63 21.51 51.53
N ALA A 18 118.60 22.82 51.30
CA ALA A 18 117.39 23.63 51.41
C ALA A 18 116.38 23.31 50.29
N ARG A 19 115.14 23.00 50.68
CA ARG A 19 114.02 22.64 49.79
C ARG A 19 113.60 23.82 48.89
N ARG A 20 114.15 23.90 47.67
CA ARG A 20 113.75 24.88 46.63
C ARG A 20 112.23 24.83 46.40
N ARG A 21 111.51 25.89 46.79
CA ARG A 21 110.10 26.10 46.38
C ARG A 21 110.08 26.45 44.88
N PRO A 22 109.36 25.72 44.02
CA PRO A 22 109.41 25.93 42.57
C PRO A 22 108.54 27.13 42.16
N ARG A 23 109.07 28.35 42.28
CA ARG A 23 108.41 29.59 41.81
C ARG A 23 107.94 29.51 40.35
N GLY A 24 108.69 28.80 39.49
CA GLY A 24 108.31 28.56 38.11
C GLY A 24 106.98 27.83 37.92
N VAL A 25 106.59 26.92 38.83
CA VAL A 25 105.31 26.17 38.73
C VAL A 25 104.11 27.09 38.97
N MET A 26 104.23 28.07 39.87
CA MET A 26 103.17 29.07 40.07
C MET A 26 103.03 30.02 38.87
N VAL A 27 104.14 30.44 38.26
CA VAL A 27 104.10 31.30 37.06
C VAL A 27 103.54 30.53 35.85
N LEU A 28 103.99 29.28 35.64
CA LEU A 28 103.48 28.44 34.56
C LEU A 28 101.99 28.13 34.74
N GLY A 29 101.56 27.80 35.96
CA GLY A 29 100.14 27.57 36.29
C GLY A 29 99.29 28.83 36.13
N GLY A 30 99.80 30.00 36.52
CA GLY A 30 99.13 31.29 36.29
C GLY A 30 98.94 31.62 34.82
N LEU A 31 99.95 31.38 33.98
CA LEU A 31 99.86 31.51 32.52
C LEU A 31 98.89 30.50 31.91
N LEU A 32 98.85 29.26 32.42
CA LEU A 32 97.89 28.23 31.99
C LEU A 32 96.45 28.62 32.31
N LEU A 33 96.20 29.17 33.51
CA LEU A 33 94.89 29.68 33.91
C LEU A 33 94.47 30.93 33.12
N LEU A 34 95.41 31.83 32.80
CA LEU A 34 95.15 32.97 31.91
C LEU A 34 94.82 32.52 30.48
N GLY A 35 95.58 31.55 29.95
CA GLY A 35 95.32 30.96 28.64
C GLY A 35 93.95 30.26 28.59
N LEU A 36 93.62 29.47 29.60
CA LEU A 36 92.31 28.81 29.73
C LEU A 36 91.18 29.85 29.86
N GLY A 37 91.37 30.90 30.67
CA GLY A 37 90.43 32.00 30.81
C GLY A 37 90.19 32.77 29.50
N LEU A 38 91.25 33.01 28.72
CA LEU A 38 91.15 33.64 27.40
C LEU A 38 90.46 32.73 26.39
N VAL A 39 90.74 31.42 26.39
CA VAL A 39 90.03 30.43 25.56
C VAL A 39 88.54 30.38 25.91
N LEU A 40 88.19 30.39 27.20
CA LEU A 40 86.80 30.42 27.66
C LEU A 40 86.11 31.76 27.32
N ALA A 41 86.82 32.88 27.40
CA ALA A 41 86.29 34.18 26.99
C ALA A 41 86.02 34.24 25.49
N VAL A 42 86.96 33.80 24.64
CA VAL A 42 86.78 33.69 23.18
C VAL A 42 85.66 32.72 22.84
N TYR A 43 85.60 31.55 23.48
CA TYR A 43 84.53 30.57 23.29
C TYR A 43 83.16 31.17 23.60
N ASN A 44 82.99 31.83 24.76
CA ASN A 44 81.73 32.46 25.15
C ASN A 44 81.38 33.67 24.28
N SER A 45 82.37 34.43 23.79
CA SER A 45 82.15 35.57 22.90
C SER A 45 81.68 35.12 21.52
N CYS A 46 82.25 34.04 20.98
CA CYS A 46 81.86 33.49 19.69
C CYS A 46 80.56 32.67 19.72
N LYS A 47 80.00 32.38 20.91
CA LYS A 47 78.90 31.43 21.11
C LYS A 47 77.54 32.13 21.07
N ILE A 48 76.72 31.74 20.10
CA ILE A 48 75.30 32.10 20.02
C ILE A 48 74.49 30.91 20.57
N ASP A 49 73.86 31.07 21.73
CA ASP A 49 72.76 30.18 22.15
C ASP A 49 71.44 30.85 21.72
N ILE A 50 70.69 30.20 20.83
CA ILE A 50 69.37 30.66 20.36
C ILE A 50 68.31 29.84 21.09
N GLY A 51 67.45 30.52 21.85
CA GLY A 51 66.42 29.87 22.66
C GLY A 51 65.33 29.20 21.83
N THR A 52 64.54 28.34 22.47
CA THR A 52 63.38 27.69 21.85
C THR A 52 62.39 28.74 21.31
N ALA A 53 61.94 28.57 20.07
CA ALA A 53 61.11 29.54 19.34
C ALA A 53 61.73 30.94 19.13
N GLN A 54 63.04 31.10 19.34
CA GLN A 54 63.80 32.26 18.87
C GLN A 54 64.51 31.94 17.55
N GLN A 55 65.00 32.98 16.91
CA GLN A 55 65.81 32.95 15.71
C GLN A 55 66.89 34.05 15.79
N ALA A 56 67.99 33.92 15.05
CA ALA A 56 68.98 34.99 14.93
C ALA A 56 69.23 35.37 13.48
N VAL A 57 69.07 36.65 13.16
CA VAL A 57 69.42 37.22 11.85
C VAL A 57 70.90 37.59 11.85
N LEU A 58 71.65 37.17 10.83
CA LEU A 58 73.08 37.44 10.72
C LEU A 58 73.37 38.74 9.96
N ILE A 59 74.15 39.62 10.58
CA ILE A 59 74.54 40.93 10.03
C ILE A 59 76.07 40.99 9.96
N ARG A 60 76.63 41.01 8.75
CA ARG A 60 78.09 41.03 8.58
C ARG A 60 78.64 42.45 8.74
N ARG A 61 79.68 42.60 9.57
CA ARG A 61 80.28 43.90 9.92
C ARG A 61 81.31 44.40 8.90
N GLU A 62 81.93 43.47 8.19
CA GLU A 62 82.95 43.68 7.15
C GLU A 62 82.51 43.08 5.82
N GLY A 63 83.00 43.63 4.72
CA GLY A 63 82.69 43.17 3.36
C GLY A 63 82.82 44.30 2.36
N LEU A 64 82.37 44.06 1.13
CA LEU A 64 82.05 45.13 0.19
C LEU A 64 80.90 45.97 0.74
N GLU A 65 80.89 47.27 0.43
CA GLU A 65 79.72 48.10 0.72
C GLU A 65 78.60 47.84 -0.30
N LEU A 66 77.37 48.14 0.10
CA LEU A 66 76.19 47.97 -0.75
C LEU A 66 76.16 49.05 -1.83
N GLU A 67 75.63 48.71 -3.01
CA GLU A 67 75.31 49.70 -4.04
C GLU A 67 74.11 50.55 -3.55
N PRO A 68 73.98 51.85 -3.92
CA PRO A 68 73.04 52.77 -3.25
C PRO A 68 71.54 52.42 -3.36
N ASP A 69 71.21 51.48 -4.24
CA ASP A 69 69.90 50.88 -4.51
C ASP A 69 69.68 49.53 -3.81
N MET A 70 70.69 48.97 -3.14
CA MET A 70 70.63 47.68 -2.46
C MET A 70 70.54 47.83 -0.94
N GLU A 71 69.37 47.51 -0.37
CA GLU A 71 69.16 47.57 1.10
C GLU A 71 69.72 46.34 1.86
N LEU A 72 69.88 45.19 1.19
CA LEU A 72 70.35 43.92 1.80
C LEU A 72 71.56 43.34 1.07
N ALA A 73 72.37 42.54 1.77
CA ALA A 73 73.52 41.86 1.18
C ALA A 73 73.08 40.70 0.27
N PRO A 74 73.35 40.76 -1.05
CA PRO A 74 73.05 39.66 -1.95
C PRO A 74 73.92 38.43 -1.62
N PRO A 75 73.50 37.21 -2.01
CA PRO A 75 74.31 36.00 -1.83
C PRO A 75 75.68 36.13 -2.53
N PRO A 76 76.76 35.56 -1.96
CA PRO A 76 78.13 35.81 -2.42
C PRO A 76 78.36 35.22 -3.82
N ARG A 77 78.40 36.10 -4.83
CA ARG A 77 78.35 35.79 -6.28
C ARG A 77 79.33 34.71 -6.76
N ASP A 78 80.52 34.67 -6.15
CA ASP A 78 81.58 33.66 -6.39
C ASP A 78 82.04 32.95 -5.09
N GLY A 79 81.24 33.00 -4.02
CA GLY A 79 81.58 32.43 -2.70
C GLY A 79 82.75 33.10 -1.94
N ARG A 80 83.41 34.10 -2.54
CA ARG A 80 84.61 34.78 -1.99
C ARG A 80 84.34 36.22 -1.55
N ALA A 81 83.53 36.96 -2.30
CA ALA A 81 83.11 38.32 -1.96
C ALA A 81 81.82 38.28 -1.13
N TYR A 82 81.85 38.90 0.05
CA TYR A 82 80.69 39.08 0.91
C TYR A 82 80.42 40.58 1.06
N TYR A 83 79.16 40.97 1.13
CA TYR A 83 78.75 42.35 1.38
C TYR A 83 78.50 42.56 2.88
N LYS A 84 78.75 43.79 3.34
CA LYS A 84 78.45 44.28 4.68
C LYS A 84 76.94 44.49 4.81
N GLY A 85 76.34 44.13 5.96
CA GLY A 85 74.90 44.22 6.21
C GLY A 85 74.20 42.87 6.45
N VAL A 86 72.87 42.89 6.49
CA VAL A 86 72.00 41.71 6.70
C VAL A 86 72.24 40.69 5.59
N GLN A 87 72.66 39.47 5.94
CA GLN A 87 72.91 38.41 4.96
C GLN A 87 71.63 37.64 4.61
N LEU A 88 71.42 37.41 3.32
CA LEU A 88 70.42 36.45 2.79
C LEU A 88 70.99 35.03 2.61
N GLY A 89 72.33 34.91 2.55
CA GLY A 89 73.02 33.67 2.23
C GLY A 89 73.10 32.68 3.41
N GLY A 90 72.18 31.71 3.45
CA GLY A 90 72.22 30.57 4.37
C GLY A 90 70.92 29.77 4.39
N PRO A 91 70.81 28.73 5.22
CA PRO A 91 69.53 28.10 5.53
C PRO A 91 68.50 29.14 5.98
N ASN A 92 67.22 28.91 5.67
CA ASN A 92 66.10 29.76 6.08
C ASN A 92 66.25 31.26 5.73
N GLY A 93 66.90 31.60 4.60
CA GLY A 93 67.04 33.00 4.18
C GLY A 93 68.07 33.82 5.00
N GLY A 94 69.13 33.14 5.47
CA GLY A 94 70.17 33.75 6.30
C GLY A 94 69.85 33.76 7.80
N VAL A 95 68.83 33.01 8.23
CA VAL A 95 68.31 33.01 9.60
C VAL A 95 68.69 31.72 10.33
N LEU A 96 69.37 31.87 11.48
CA LEU A 96 69.68 30.77 12.38
C LEU A 96 68.44 30.43 13.23
N THR A 97 68.08 29.14 13.26
CA THR A 97 66.97 28.60 14.07
C THR A 97 67.41 28.34 15.52
N GLU A 98 66.55 27.74 16.34
CA GLU A 98 66.93 27.28 17.69
C GLU A 98 68.13 26.32 17.65
N GLY A 99 69.08 26.50 18.57
CA GLY A 99 70.34 25.76 18.59
C GLY A 99 71.52 26.55 19.13
N ARG A 100 72.72 25.95 19.04
CA ARG A 100 74.00 26.58 19.41
C ARG A 100 74.88 26.75 18.18
N TYR A 101 75.26 27.98 17.89
CA TYR A 101 76.08 28.35 16.75
C TYR A 101 77.35 29.08 17.20
N PHE A 102 78.37 29.10 16.34
CA PHE A 102 79.65 29.76 16.62
C PHE A 102 80.05 30.70 15.48
N TYR A 103 80.09 32.00 15.76
CA TYR A 103 80.45 33.06 14.80
C TYR A 103 81.38 34.07 15.48
N ASN A 104 82.41 34.53 14.78
CA ASN A 104 83.38 35.48 15.34
C ASN A 104 82.75 36.90 15.44
N PRO A 105 82.60 37.50 16.65
CA PRO A 105 81.96 38.81 16.84
C PRO A 105 82.69 39.99 16.20
N TYR A 106 83.96 39.80 15.82
CA TYR A 106 84.72 40.81 15.09
C TYR A 106 84.18 40.97 13.65
N TYR A 107 83.79 39.87 13.01
CA TYR A 107 83.26 39.86 11.64
C TYR A 107 81.72 39.87 11.58
N TRP A 108 81.06 39.36 12.62
CA TRP A 108 79.63 39.12 12.66
C TRP A 108 78.94 39.86 13.82
N SER A 109 77.80 40.47 13.51
CA SER A 109 76.77 40.84 14.46
C SER A 109 75.57 39.92 14.26
N TRP A 110 74.72 39.78 15.27
CA TRP A 110 73.48 39.04 15.16
C TRP A 110 72.40 39.69 16.01
N GLU A 111 71.14 39.60 15.56
CA GLU A 111 69.98 40.07 16.30
C GLU A 111 69.05 38.91 16.59
N ILE A 112 68.76 38.66 17.87
CA ILE A 112 67.90 37.55 18.32
C ILE A 112 66.47 38.06 18.40
N SER A 113 65.60 37.53 17.53
CA SER A 113 64.17 37.83 17.46
C SER A 113 63.33 36.58 17.77
N PRO A 114 62.06 36.72 18.17
CA PRO A 114 61.13 35.59 18.18
C PRO A 114 60.85 35.13 16.74
N GLN A 115 60.62 33.82 16.55
CA GLN A 115 60.09 33.29 15.28
C GLN A 115 58.67 33.79 15.05
N PHE A 116 58.25 33.93 13.79
CA PHE A 116 56.87 34.31 13.48
C PHE A 116 55.91 33.18 13.85
N VAL A 117 54.79 33.52 14.48
CA VAL A 117 53.75 32.56 14.86
C VAL A 117 52.48 32.87 14.06
N VAL A 118 52.15 32.00 13.10
CA VAL A 118 50.89 32.06 12.37
C VAL A 118 49.78 31.51 13.29
N PRO A 119 48.74 32.29 13.63
CA PRO A 119 47.65 31.84 14.50
C PRO A 119 46.88 30.64 13.93
N GLY A 120 46.22 29.87 14.82
CA GLY A 120 45.43 28.68 14.46
C GLY A 120 44.30 28.95 13.46
N ASP A 121 43.74 30.16 13.51
CA ASP A 121 42.64 30.66 12.69
C ASP A 121 43.09 31.37 11.40
N LYS A 122 44.40 31.42 11.10
CA LYS A 122 44.97 32.26 10.02
C LYS A 122 45.98 31.54 9.14
N ILE A 123 46.33 32.21 8.05
CA ILE A 123 47.36 31.82 7.09
C ILE A 123 48.37 32.97 6.99
N GLY A 124 49.66 32.66 6.88
CA GLY A 124 50.70 33.64 6.63
C GLY A 124 51.06 33.68 5.16
N ILE A 125 51.06 34.86 4.55
CA ILE A 125 51.49 35.08 3.17
C ILE A 125 52.82 35.82 3.21
N ARG A 126 53.87 35.23 2.65
CA ARG A 126 55.18 35.88 2.56
C ARG A 126 55.20 36.88 1.42
N ILE A 127 55.75 38.06 1.69
CA ILE A 127 56.02 39.10 0.70
C ILE A 127 57.53 39.39 0.76
N ALA A 128 58.24 39.02 -0.31
CA ALA A 128 59.65 39.32 -0.45
C ALA A 128 59.83 40.84 -0.69
N LEU A 129 60.49 41.51 0.24
CA LEU A 129 60.82 42.94 0.14
C LEU A 129 62.04 43.18 -0.76
N SER A 130 62.91 42.17 -0.86
CA SER A 130 64.15 42.16 -1.64
C SER A 130 64.13 41.10 -2.75
N GLY A 131 64.71 41.42 -3.90
CA GLY A 131 64.84 40.52 -5.04
C GLY A 131 64.88 41.30 -6.35
N GLU A 132 64.86 40.61 -7.47
CA GLU A 132 64.60 41.24 -8.78
C GLU A 132 63.15 41.76 -8.82
N ASP A 133 62.91 42.96 -9.38
CA ASP A 133 61.56 43.50 -9.55
C ASP A 133 60.72 42.62 -10.51
N LEU A 134 59.40 42.55 -10.29
CA LEU A 134 58.53 41.68 -11.09
C LEU A 134 58.44 42.14 -12.55
N PRO A 135 58.47 41.22 -13.53
CA PRO A 135 58.19 41.57 -14.93
C PRO A 135 56.73 42.01 -15.10
N ALA A 136 56.50 42.97 -15.99
CA ALA A 136 55.19 43.59 -16.18
C ALA A 136 54.08 42.56 -16.45
N GLY A 137 53.04 42.56 -15.61
CA GLY A 137 51.90 41.64 -15.68
C GLY A 137 51.99 40.42 -14.77
N GLN A 138 53.15 40.14 -14.17
CA GLN A 138 53.28 39.09 -13.14
C GLN A 138 52.90 39.66 -11.76
N ILE A 139 51.98 38.99 -11.06
CA ILE A 139 51.45 39.42 -9.73
C ILE A 139 52.18 38.73 -8.58
N LEU A 140 52.49 37.44 -8.74
CA LEU A 140 53.15 36.61 -7.73
C LEU A 140 54.63 36.46 -8.05
N ALA A 141 55.48 36.67 -7.05
CA ALA A 141 56.93 36.54 -7.17
C ALA A 141 57.37 35.06 -7.23
N GLN A 142 58.34 34.78 -8.09
CA GLN A 142 59.10 33.53 -8.09
C GLN A 142 60.25 33.62 -7.07
N PRO A 143 60.89 32.51 -6.65
CA PRO A 143 62.01 32.54 -5.72
C PRO A 143 63.15 33.45 -6.23
N GLY A 144 63.54 34.45 -5.44
CA GLY A 144 64.54 35.46 -5.80
C GLY A 144 63.97 36.74 -6.42
N GLN A 145 62.68 36.77 -6.78
CA GLN A 145 61.96 37.99 -7.13
C GLN A 145 61.34 38.63 -5.88
N LYS A 146 61.24 39.94 -5.92
CA LYS A 146 60.51 40.78 -4.98
C LYS A 146 59.00 40.64 -5.21
N GLY A 147 58.19 40.78 -4.17
CA GLY A 147 56.71 40.70 -4.23
C GLY A 147 56.10 39.51 -3.50
N ILE A 148 54.82 39.26 -3.75
CA ILE A 148 54.00 38.27 -3.02
C ILE A 148 54.39 36.85 -3.44
N LEU A 149 54.92 36.04 -2.52
CA LEU A 149 55.30 34.66 -2.81
C LEU A 149 54.06 33.76 -2.94
N ARG A 150 54.17 32.71 -3.76
CA ARG A 150 53.11 31.74 -4.02
C ARG A 150 52.85 30.80 -2.83
N GLU A 151 53.87 30.51 -2.03
CA GLU A 151 53.77 29.61 -0.87
C GLU A 151 53.02 30.25 0.31
N VAL A 152 52.07 29.49 0.89
CA VAL A 152 51.27 29.90 2.06
C VAL A 152 51.78 29.20 3.31
N LEU A 153 52.11 29.97 4.34
CA LEU A 153 52.41 29.48 5.67
C LEU A 153 51.12 29.04 6.35
N LYS A 154 51.08 27.77 6.79
CA LYS A 154 49.99 27.20 7.59
C LYS A 154 50.11 27.68 9.05
N PRO A 155 49.12 27.44 9.93
CA PRO A 155 49.27 27.66 11.36
C PRO A 155 50.50 26.94 11.93
N GLY A 156 51.37 27.66 12.62
CA GLY A 156 52.66 27.14 13.06
C GLY A 156 53.67 28.22 13.41
N ARG A 157 54.92 27.80 13.68
CA ARG A 157 56.06 28.68 13.92
C ARG A 157 57.01 28.60 12.74
N TYR A 158 57.47 29.76 12.25
CA TYR A 158 58.32 29.84 11.07
C TYR A 158 59.50 30.78 11.31
N PRO A 159 60.74 30.36 10.94
CA PRO A 159 61.83 31.31 10.80
C PRO A 159 61.56 32.22 9.59
N TYR A 160 61.85 33.50 9.73
CA TYR A 160 61.74 34.51 8.68
C TYR A 160 62.75 35.63 8.92
N ASN A 161 63.19 36.30 7.86
CA ASN A 161 64.11 37.43 7.97
C ASN A 161 63.30 38.74 7.89
N PRO A 162 63.10 39.50 8.99
CA PRO A 162 62.20 40.66 9.00
C PRO A 162 62.62 41.80 8.05
N TYR A 163 63.87 41.80 7.59
CA TYR A 163 64.38 42.77 6.62
C TYR A 163 64.17 42.34 5.17
N ALA A 164 63.92 41.04 4.91
CA ALA A 164 63.80 40.47 3.57
C ALA A 164 62.37 39.98 3.24
N GLU A 165 61.61 39.57 4.26
CA GLU A 165 60.26 39.03 4.14
C GLU A 165 59.32 39.73 5.13
N ALA A 166 58.23 40.32 4.63
CA ALA A 166 57.05 40.60 5.43
C ALA A 166 56.11 39.37 5.43
N ILE A 167 55.31 39.20 6.49
CA ILE A 167 54.28 38.16 6.56
C ILE A 167 52.94 38.80 6.87
N GLU A 168 52.01 38.77 5.91
CA GLU A 168 50.63 39.24 6.08
C GLU A 168 49.72 38.09 6.54
N LEU A 169 48.74 38.40 7.39
CA LEU A 169 47.88 37.40 8.05
C LEU A 169 46.45 37.46 7.52
N HIS A 170 46.04 36.44 6.76
CA HIS A 170 44.70 36.31 6.18
C HIS A 170 43.93 35.15 6.83
N ALA A 171 42.60 35.11 6.64
CA ALA A 171 41.78 33.98 7.07
C ALA A 171 41.85 32.84 6.03
N PRO A 172 41.86 31.55 6.44
CA PRO A 172 41.76 30.42 5.52
C PRO A 172 40.34 30.32 4.95
N VAL A 173 40.23 29.90 3.69
CA VAL A 173 38.93 29.72 3.03
C VAL A 173 38.22 28.51 3.65
N THR A 174 37.13 28.71 4.37
CA THR A 174 36.36 27.64 5.02
C THR A 174 35.00 27.47 4.34
N ILE A 175 34.86 26.41 3.56
CA ILE A 175 33.65 26.10 2.79
C ILE A 175 32.72 25.26 3.67
N ALA A 176 31.54 25.79 3.96
CA ALA A 176 30.55 25.14 4.81
C ALA A 176 29.90 23.91 4.14
N ALA A 177 29.38 22.98 4.95
CA ALA A 177 28.68 21.80 4.46
C ALA A 177 27.46 22.20 3.60
N GLY A 178 27.37 21.61 2.39
CA GLY A 178 26.34 21.92 1.41
C GLY A 178 26.72 23.04 0.41
N PHE A 179 27.80 23.76 0.64
CA PHE A 179 28.38 24.70 -0.33
C PHE A 179 29.49 24.03 -1.17
N ARG A 180 29.83 24.64 -2.30
CA ARG A 180 30.96 24.26 -3.15
C ARG A 180 31.79 25.50 -3.48
N GLY A 181 33.11 25.39 -3.38
CA GLY A 181 34.02 26.50 -3.72
C GLY A 181 34.32 26.52 -5.22
N VAL A 182 33.80 27.53 -5.93
CA VAL A 182 34.21 27.82 -7.30
C VAL A 182 35.54 28.57 -7.25
N VAL A 183 36.58 28.03 -7.90
CA VAL A 183 37.94 28.59 -7.84
C VAL A 183 38.20 29.46 -9.07
N THR A 184 38.69 30.66 -8.86
CA THR A 184 39.14 31.58 -9.92
C THR A 184 40.61 31.91 -9.70
N LEU A 185 41.47 31.46 -10.62
CA LEU A 185 42.88 31.86 -10.64
C LEU A 185 42.99 33.30 -11.16
N LEU A 186 43.47 34.20 -10.31
CA LEU A 186 43.75 35.60 -10.61
C LEU A 186 45.14 35.76 -11.23
N ALA A 187 46.10 34.96 -10.77
CA ALA A 187 47.49 34.96 -11.22
C ALA A 187 47.87 33.62 -11.86
N GLY A 188 48.46 33.67 -13.05
CA GLY A 188 48.82 32.52 -13.87
C GLY A 188 49.09 32.93 -15.32
N PRO A 189 49.49 31.99 -16.20
CA PRO A 189 49.50 32.23 -17.64
C PRO A 189 48.09 32.55 -18.14
N LEU A 190 48.00 33.34 -19.21
CA LEU A 190 46.74 33.54 -19.93
C LEU A 190 46.24 32.21 -20.50
N PRO A 191 44.91 31.97 -20.54
CA PRO A 191 44.36 30.72 -21.04
C PRO A 191 44.63 30.55 -22.54
N LYS A 192 44.81 29.30 -22.99
CA LYS A 192 45.07 29.02 -24.42
C LYS A 192 43.90 29.41 -25.33
N ASP A 193 42.68 29.18 -24.86
CA ASP A 193 41.44 29.49 -25.54
C ASP A 193 40.63 30.52 -24.74
N PRO A 194 40.67 31.82 -25.09
CA PRO A 194 39.95 32.86 -24.34
C PRO A 194 38.41 32.80 -24.42
N ASN A 195 37.85 31.93 -25.28
CA ASN A 195 36.43 31.87 -25.61
C ASN A 195 35.64 30.76 -24.88
N VAL A 196 36.26 30.05 -23.93
CA VAL A 196 35.57 29.03 -23.10
C VAL A 196 35.24 29.56 -21.71
N PHE A 197 34.10 29.14 -21.15
CA PHE A 197 33.65 29.57 -19.81
C PHE A 197 34.53 29.06 -18.67
N LEU A 198 35.25 27.96 -18.88
CA LEU A 198 36.10 27.30 -17.89
C LEU A 198 37.47 27.05 -18.49
N VAL A 199 38.52 27.32 -17.72
CA VAL A 199 39.92 27.14 -18.14
C VAL A 199 40.53 25.87 -17.52
N GLU A 200 41.63 25.41 -18.10
CA GLU A 200 42.38 24.24 -17.62
C GLU A 200 43.13 24.50 -16.32
N GLU A 201 43.44 23.43 -15.57
CA GLU A 201 44.02 23.52 -14.22
C GLU A 201 45.38 24.25 -14.24
N GLY A 202 45.41 25.44 -13.64
CA GLY A 202 46.60 26.31 -13.58
C GLY A 202 46.61 27.50 -14.56
N GLU A 203 45.64 27.59 -15.48
CA GLU A 203 45.45 28.77 -16.33
C GLU A 203 44.63 29.86 -15.62
N ARG A 204 44.89 31.14 -15.93
CA ARG A 204 44.17 32.28 -15.33
C ARG A 204 42.71 32.29 -15.78
N GLY A 205 41.79 32.13 -14.83
CA GLY A 205 40.35 32.05 -15.09
C GLY A 205 39.62 31.16 -14.09
N VAL A 206 38.32 30.92 -14.32
CA VAL A 206 37.52 30.02 -13.48
C VAL A 206 37.84 28.57 -13.82
N GLN A 207 38.25 27.81 -12.81
CA GLN A 207 38.66 26.43 -12.95
C GLN A 207 37.43 25.52 -13.06
N SER A 208 37.52 24.47 -13.89
CA SER A 208 36.49 23.42 -13.97
C SER A 208 36.34 22.62 -12.66
N LYS A 209 37.44 22.48 -11.93
CA LYS A 209 37.58 21.72 -10.68
C LYS A 209 37.21 22.58 -9.47
N THR A 210 36.24 22.12 -8.68
CA THR A 210 35.67 22.87 -7.55
C THR A 210 35.99 22.23 -6.20
N LEU A 211 36.16 23.07 -5.17
CA LEU A 211 36.55 22.65 -3.82
C LEU A 211 35.36 22.09 -3.03
N GLU A 212 35.64 21.05 -2.25
CA GLU A 212 34.70 20.36 -1.36
C GLU A 212 34.41 21.22 -0.11
N PRO A 213 33.43 20.86 0.74
CA PRO A 213 33.34 21.41 2.09
C PRO A 213 34.60 21.11 2.92
N GLY A 214 35.20 22.13 3.52
CA GLY A 214 36.46 22.02 4.24
C GLY A 214 37.21 23.35 4.38
N THR A 215 38.32 23.34 5.12
CA THR A 215 39.19 24.52 5.32
C THR A 215 40.45 24.39 4.44
N TYR A 216 40.66 25.40 3.58
CA TYR A 216 41.73 25.43 2.60
C TYR A 216 42.69 26.61 2.84
N TYR A 217 43.99 26.30 2.84
CA TYR A 217 45.09 27.24 3.05
C TYR A 217 45.57 27.77 1.70
N LEU A 218 44.82 28.71 1.13
CA LEU A 218 45.00 29.23 -0.23
C LEU A 218 45.44 30.70 -0.23
N ASN A 219 46.25 31.09 -1.20
CA ASN A 219 46.72 32.46 -1.35
C ASN A 219 45.62 33.32 -2.01
N PRO A 220 45.02 34.34 -1.35
CA PRO A 220 43.98 35.18 -1.93
C PRO A 220 44.44 36.03 -3.13
N TYR A 221 45.75 36.27 -3.27
CA TYR A 221 46.34 36.95 -4.42
C TYR A 221 46.54 36.01 -5.63
N GLU A 222 46.49 34.69 -5.40
CA GLU A 222 46.52 33.67 -6.47
C GLU A 222 45.11 33.21 -6.84
N THR A 223 44.31 32.80 -5.85
CA THR A 223 42.99 32.19 -6.01
C THR A 223 41.94 32.98 -5.25
N ARG A 224 40.93 33.50 -5.96
CA ARG A 224 39.63 33.82 -5.36
C ARG A 224 38.81 32.53 -5.30
N VAL A 225 38.12 32.30 -4.18
CA VAL A 225 37.13 31.23 -4.06
C VAL A 225 35.78 31.86 -3.76
N SER A 226 34.80 31.63 -4.65
CA SER A 226 33.42 32.06 -4.44
C SER A 226 32.57 30.88 -3.94
N MET A 227 31.76 31.11 -2.90
CA MET A 227 31.05 30.04 -2.19
C MET A 227 29.61 29.89 -2.69
N VAL A 228 29.38 28.91 -3.57
CA VAL A 228 28.04 28.64 -4.13
C VAL A 228 27.30 27.60 -3.31
N ASP A 229 26.02 27.84 -3.03
CA ASP A 229 25.15 26.88 -2.35
C ASP A 229 24.71 25.75 -3.30
N CYS A 230 24.80 24.50 -2.84
CA CYS A 230 24.35 23.31 -3.57
C CYS A 230 23.32 22.48 -2.77
N ARG A 231 22.76 23.05 -1.69
CA ARG A 231 21.62 22.47 -0.93
C ARG A 231 20.32 22.57 -1.74
N SER A 232 19.29 21.85 -1.32
CA SER A 232 17.96 22.03 -1.93
C SER A 232 17.30 23.33 -1.47
N ARG A 233 16.62 23.99 -2.40
CA ARG A 233 15.85 25.22 -2.17
C ARG A 233 14.49 25.11 -2.85
N ARG A 234 13.48 25.72 -2.23
CA ARG A 234 12.10 25.78 -2.73
C ARG A 234 11.81 27.17 -3.27
N PHE A 235 11.36 27.25 -4.52
CA PHE A 235 10.87 28.47 -5.13
C PHE A 235 9.38 28.33 -5.48
N ASN A 236 8.58 29.32 -5.10
CA ASN A 236 7.16 29.38 -5.43
C ASN A 236 6.98 30.16 -6.73
N LEU A 237 6.46 29.53 -7.79
CA LEU A 237 6.35 30.14 -9.12
C LEU A 237 5.57 31.46 -9.09
N GLY A 238 4.49 31.55 -8.30
CA GLY A 238 3.70 32.77 -8.12
C GLY A 238 4.45 33.97 -7.51
N GLN A 239 5.59 33.77 -6.83
CA GLN A 239 6.43 34.89 -6.34
C GLN A 239 7.09 35.65 -7.50
N GLY A 240 7.27 35.01 -8.66
CA GLY A 240 7.77 35.61 -9.89
C GLY A 240 6.72 36.32 -10.74
N GLY A 241 5.52 36.56 -10.19
CA GLY A 241 4.33 37.01 -10.92
C GLY A 241 3.46 35.84 -11.40
N GLU A 242 2.15 36.08 -11.56
CA GLU A 242 1.19 35.02 -11.90
C GLU A 242 1.50 34.38 -13.27
N MET A 243 1.55 33.06 -13.31
CA MET A 243 2.05 32.30 -14.44
C MET A 243 0.91 31.93 -15.40
N SER A 244 0.50 32.89 -16.24
CA SER A 244 -0.55 32.71 -17.24
C SER A 244 -0.05 32.11 -18.56
N PHE A 245 -0.83 31.21 -19.16
CA PHE A 245 -0.65 30.74 -20.55
C PHE A 245 -2.01 30.64 -21.27
N LEU A 246 -2.00 30.61 -22.61
CA LEU A 246 -3.22 30.41 -23.40
C LEU A 246 -3.44 28.92 -23.67
N SER A 247 -4.68 28.46 -23.48
CA SER A 247 -5.17 27.15 -23.93
C SER A 247 -5.31 27.07 -25.46
N ALA A 248 -5.57 25.88 -25.99
CA ALA A 248 -5.86 25.66 -27.41
C ALA A 248 -7.05 26.51 -27.93
N ASP A 249 -8.03 26.79 -27.08
CA ASP A 249 -9.20 27.61 -27.42
C ASP A 249 -8.95 29.13 -27.24
N GLY A 250 -7.76 29.53 -26.77
CA GLY A 250 -7.40 30.93 -26.53
C GLY A 250 -7.76 31.49 -25.15
N PHE A 251 -8.21 30.68 -24.20
CA PHE A 251 -8.48 31.15 -22.83
C PHE A 251 -7.20 31.25 -21.99
N PRO A 252 -6.99 32.35 -21.22
CA PRO A 252 -5.86 32.50 -20.31
C PRO A 252 -6.07 31.66 -19.05
N ILE A 253 -5.22 30.65 -18.85
CA ILE A 253 -5.19 29.78 -17.68
C ILE A 253 -4.01 30.20 -16.81
N THR A 254 -4.24 30.38 -15.52
CA THR A 254 -3.16 30.67 -14.56
C THR A 254 -2.76 29.41 -13.81
N LEU A 255 -1.45 29.28 -13.55
CA LEU A 255 -0.84 28.15 -12.86
C LEU A 255 -0.04 28.67 -11.68
N ASP A 256 -0.08 27.94 -10.57
CA ASP A 256 0.82 28.15 -9.43
C ASP A 256 1.35 26.81 -8.93
N GLY A 257 2.57 26.83 -8.41
CA GLY A 257 3.30 25.64 -8.00
C GLY A 257 4.65 25.96 -7.37
N VAL A 258 5.22 24.94 -6.72
CA VAL A 258 6.50 25.01 -6.02
C VAL A 258 7.51 24.10 -6.72
N VAL A 259 8.69 24.62 -7.01
CA VAL A 259 9.82 23.86 -7.55
C VAL A 259 10.85 23.71 -6.43
N GLU A 260 11.18 22.48 -6.04
CA GLU A 260 12.35 22.18 -5.22
C GLU A 260 13.51 21.74 -6.11
N PHE A 261 14.60 22.50 -6.07
CA PHE A 261 15.77 22.31 -6.92
C PHE A 261 17.08 22.41 -6.13
N ARG A 262 18.18 21.95 -6.72
CA ARG A 262 19.55 22.21 -6.26
C ARG A 262 20.50 22.38 -7.43
N VAL A 263 21.65 23.01 -7.18
CA VAL A 263 22.76 23.07 -8.15
C VAL A 263 23.51 21.74 -8.18
N LEU A 264 23.85 21.24 -9.38
CA LEU A 264 24.71 20.06 -9.53
C LEU A 264 26.18 20.42 -9.22
N PRO A 265 26.83 19.82 -8.19
CA PRO A 265 28.20 20.19 -7.81
C PRO A 265 29.26 20.01 -8.90
N ALA A 266 29.00 19.14 -9.89
CA ALA A 266 29.87 18.90 -11.04
C ALA A 266 29.75 19.97 -12.15
N LYS A 267 28.71 20.82 -12.13
CA LYS A 267 28.46 21.90 -13.11
C LYS A 267 28.42 23.30 -12.50
N VAL A 268 28.64 23.43 -11.18
CA VAL A 268 28.51 24.71 -10.48
C VAL A 268 29.45 25.80 -10.99
N ALA A 269 30.67 25.46 -11.42
CA ALA A 269 31.60 26.42 -12.03
C ALA A 269 31.09 26.93 -13.39
N GLU A 270 30.59 26.03 -14.25
CA GLU A 270 29.98 26.40 -15.56
C GLU A 270 28.79 27.34 -15.35
N MET A 271 27.91 27.03 -14.39
CA MET A 271 26.78 27.88 -14.06
C MET A 271 27.21 29.24 -13.47
N PHE A 272 28.22 29.26 -12.59
CA PHE A 272 28.69 30.50 -11.96
C PHE A 272 29.17 31.51 -13.01
N VAL A 273 29.99 31.09 -13.97
CA VAL A 273 30.46 32.00 -15.05
C VAL A 273 29.34 32.40 -16.01
N LYS A 274 28.36 31.52 -16.25
CA LYS A 274 27.36 31.71 -17.29
C LYS A 274 26.12 32.50 -16.86
N TYR A 275 25.77 32.49 -15.57
CA TYR A 275 24.51 33.08 -15.09
C TYR A 275 24.66 34.12 -13.98
N ASN A 276 25.74 34.10 -13.20
CA ASN A 276 25.97 35.08 -12.14
C ASN A 276 26.30 36.46 -12.73
N GLU A 277 25.98 37.52 -12.00
CA GLU A 277 26.37 38.90 -12.34
C GLU A 277 27.24 39.48 -11.22
N ASP A 278 28.22 40.33 -11.58
CA ASP A 278 29.16 40.93 -10.63
C ASP A 278 28.47 41.67 -9.47
N ALA A 279 27.24 42.14 -9.68
CA ALA A 279 26.42 42.81 -8.67
C ALA A 279 25.89 41.88 -7.55
N ASN A 280 25.74 40.56 -7.80
CA ASN A 280 25.20 39.60 -6.82
C ASN A 280 26.30 38.91 -5.98
N GLY A 281 27.57 39.18 -6.30
CA GLY A 281 28.72 38.63 -5.58
C GLY A 281 28.82 37.11 -5.72
N ASP A 282 28.66 36.39 -4.62
CA ASP A 282 28.75 34.93 -4.57
C ASP A 282 27.37 34.22 -4.61
N ALA A 283 26.26 34.97 -4.50
CA ALA A 283 24.90 34.43 -4.43
C ALA A 283 24.29 34.24 -5.83
N ILE A 284 24.18 32.99 -6.28
CA ILE A 284 23.71 32.64 -7.64
C ILE A 284 22.21 32.26 -7.69
N ASP A 285 21.57 32.04 -6.55
CA ASP A 285 20.28 31.33 -6.48
C ASP A 285 19.11 32.10 -7.12
N GLU A 286 19.09 33.42 -6.94
CA GLU A 286 18.08 34.30 -7.54
C GLU A 286 18.24 34.36 -9.07
N GLU A 287 19.49 34.31 -9.54
CA GLU A 287 19.82 34.31 -10.97
C GLU A 287 19.43 32.99 -11.65
N ILE A 288 19.63 31.86 -10.97
CA ILE A 288 19.12 30.56 -11.40
C ILE A 288 17.58 30.61 -11.56
N ILE A 289 16.89 31.21 -10.59
CA ILE A 289 15.43 31.35 -10.63
C ILE A 289 15.00 32.26 -11.79
N ALA A 290 15.66 33.42 -11.95
CA ALA A 290 15.30 34.44 -12.94
C ALA A 290 15.67 34.07 -14.39
N LYS A 291 16.85 33.51 -14.62
CA LYS A 291 17.41 33.22 -15.96
C LYS A 291 17.12 31.81 -16.46
N ILE A 292 16.85 30.84 -15.58
CA ILE A 292 16.66 29.43 -15.97
C ILE A 292 15.28 28.91 -15.58
N ILE A 293 14.95 28.86 -14.29
CA ILE A 293 13.75 28.16 -13.82
C ILE A 293 12.47 28.86 -14.31
N MET A 294 12.36 30.19 -14.15
CA MET A 294 11.19 30.92 -14.64
C MET A 294 11.04 30.89 -16.18
N PRO A 295 12.08 31.14 -17.00
CA PRO A 295 11.96 31.07 -18.46
C PRO A 295 11.63 29.67 -18.99
N GLU A 296 12.28 28.61 -18.50
CA GLU A 296 11.97 27.22 -18.89
C GLU A 296 10.54 26.85 -18.49
N SER A 297 10.14 27.14 -17.25
CA SER A 297 8.77 26.88 -16.78
C SER A 297 7.74 27.62 -17.65
N ARG A 298 7.95 28.91 -17.93
CA ARG A 298 7.04 29.71 -18.78
C ARG A 298 6.98 29.17 -20.21
N SER A 299 8.12 28.76 -20.77
CA SER A 299 8.18 28.16 -22.11
C SER A 299 7.41 26.84 -22.18
N LEU A 300 7.62 25.94 -21.21
CA LEU A 300 6.99 24.64 -21.15
C LEU A 300 5.50 24.71 -20.83
N CYS A 301 5.07 25.58 -19.90
CA CYS A 301 3.64 25.83 -19.66
C CYS A 301 2.94 26.40 -20.90
N ARG A 302 3.59 27.29 -21.66
CA ARG A 302 3.02 27.81 -22.92
C ARG A 302 2.89 26.71 -23.99
N VAL A 303 3.89 25.83 -24.14
CA VAL A 303 3.92 24.78 -25.17
C VAL A 303 3.10 23.54 -24.81
N GLY A 304 2.97 23.22 -23.51
CA GLY A 304 2.03 22.21 -23.02
C GLY A 304 0.59 22.73 -22.99
N GLY A 305 0.41 23.99 -22.57
CA GLY A 305 -0.86 24.67 -22.42
C GLY A 305 -1.67 24.79 -23.71
N SER A 306 -1.01 25.18 -24.80
CA SER A 306 -1.65 25.35 -26.11
C SER A 306 -2.09 24.04 -26.79
N LYS A 307 -1.78 22.87 -26.20
CA LYS A 307 -2.22 21.55 -26.71
C LYS A 307 -3.57 21.10 -26.16
N LEU A 308 -4.06 21.73 -25.09
CA LEU A 308 -5.27 21.32 -24.37
C LEU A 308 -6.31 22.44 -24.40
N SER A 309 -7.57 22.05 -24.56
CA SER A 309 -8.72 22.96 -24.43
C SER A 309 -8.89 23.43 -22.97
N GLY A 310 -9.52 24.59 -22.77
CA GLY A 310 -9.83 25.12 -21.43
C GLY A 310 -10.67 24.15 -20.60
N GLY A 311 -11.53 23.36 -21.24
CA GLY A 311 -12.30 22.29 -20.59
C GLY A 311 -11.43 21.10 -20.13
N GLN A 312 -10.34 20.78 -20.82
CA GLN A 312 -9.46 19.66 -20.45
C GLN A 312 -8.65 19.91 -19.17
N PHE A 313 -8.45 21.17 -18.78
CA PHE A 313 -7.85 21.53 -17.49
C PHE A 313 -8.83 21.42 -16.30
N ILE A 314 -10.13 21.29 -16.59
CA ILE A 314 -11.20 21.07 -15.60
C ILE A 314 -11.42 19.56 -15.38
N SER A 315 -11.30 18.74 -16.43
CA SER A 315 -11.22 17.27 -16.29
C SER A 315 -9.88 16.83 -15.68
N GLY A 316 -9.90 15.90 -14.74
CA GLY A 316 -8.68 15.43 -14.05
C GLY A 316 -7.66 14.77 -14.99
N ASP A 317 -8.13 13.87 -15.86
CA ASP A 317 -7.30 12.94 -16.63
C ASP A 317 -6.25 13.63 -17.53
N ASP A 318 -6.66 14.66 -18.28
CA ASP A 318 -5.75 15.39 -19.18
C ASP A 318 -4.90 16.43 -18.45
N ARG A 319 -5.41 16.97 -17.33
CA ARG A 319 -4.65 17.80 -16.40
C ARG A 319 -3.48 17.03 -15.78
N GLU A 320 -3.70 15.80 -15.31
CA GLU A 320 -2.66 14.96 -14.70
C GLU A 320 -1.53 14.62 -15.71
N LYS A 321 -1.89 14.34 -16.97
CA LYS A 321 -0.93 14.15 -18.06
C LYS A 321 -0.09 15.41 -18.30
N PHE A 322 -0.72 16.58 -18.41
CA PHE A 322 -0.02 17.86 -18.53
C PHE A 322 0.93 18.13 -17.36
N GLN A 323 0.49 17.87 -16.12
CA GLN A 323 1.34 18.00 -14.94
C GLN A 323 2.56 17.07 -15.05
N THR A 324 2.35 15.80 -15.37
CA THR A 324 3.42 14.79 -15.52
C THR A 324 4.44 15.16 -16.61
N ASP A 325 3.96 15.56 -17.80
CA ASP A 325 4.83 16.00 -18.90
C ASP A 325 5.56 17.31 -18.59
N LEU A 326 4.95 18.24 -17.83
CA LEU A 326 5.61 19.46 -17.37
C LEU A 326 6.78 19.15 -16.44
N VAL A 327 6.57 18.33 -15.39
CA VAL A 327 7.63 17.95 -14.45
C VAL A 327 8.78 17.24 -15.19
N LYS A 328 8.44 16.29 -16.06
CA LYS A 328 9.40 15.54 -16.88
C LYS A 328 10.23 16.45 -17.79
N SER A 329 9.59 17.36 -18.52
CA SER A 329 10.26 18.26 -19.46
C SER A 329 11.11 19.31 -18.75
N LEU A 330 10.61 19.87 -17.64
CA LEU A 330 11.33 20.87 -16.84
C LEU A 330 12.59 20.26 -16.22
N THR A 331 12.48 19.05 -15.65
CA THR A 331 13.62 18.30 -15.11
C THR A 331 14.67 18.05 -16.20
N GLN A 332 14.26 17.57 -17.38
CA GLN A 332 15.18 17.30 -18.49
C GLN A 332 15.85 18.55 -19.06
N ASN A 333 15.20 19.72 -19.04
CA ASN A 333 15.81 20.96 -19.52
C ASN A 333 16.75 21.56 -18.48
N CYS A 334 16.32 21.70 -17.23
CA CYS A 334 17.15 22.24 -16.14
C CYS A 334 18.40 21.38 -15.89
N GLN A 335 18.31 20.04 -16.01
CA GLN A 335 19.46 19.14 -15.83
C GLN A 335 20.57 19.39 -16.86
N LYS A 336 20.23 19.71 -18.13
CA LYS A 336 21.22 20.10 -19.16
C LYS A 336 21.96 21.38 -18.76
N GLN A 337 21.24 22.34 -18.18
CA GLN A 337 21.77 23.62 -17.74
C GLN A 337 22.58 23.54 -16.43
N GLY A 338 22.51 22.43 -15.67
CA GLY A 338 23.28 22.22 -14.44
C GLY A 338 22.46 22.23 -13.15
N ILE A 339 21.13 22.20 -13.24
CA ILE A 339 20.21 22.21 -12.09
C ILE A 339 19.49 20.87 -11.98
N GLU A 340 19.53 20.27 -10.81
CA GLU A 340 18.76 19.07 -10.48
C GLU A 340 17.44 19.48 -9.82
N ILE A 341 16.33 19.11 -10.43
CA ILE A 341 15.00 19.29 -9.85
C ILE A 341 14.65 18.04 -9.05
N LEU A 342 14.35 18.23 -7.76
CA LEU A 342 14.06 17.17 -6.81
C LEU A 342 12.55 16.92 -6.71
N ALA A 343 11.74 17.99 -6.79
CA ALA A 343 10.29 17.90 -6.82
C ALA A 343 9.67 19.12 -7.53
N VAL A 344 8.49 18.91 -8.14
CA VAL A 344 7.64 19.99 -8.65
C VAL A 344 6.21 19.68 -8.19
N ALA A 345 5.63 20.57 -7.39
CA ALA A 345 4.29 20.44 -6.86
C ALA A 345 3.40 21.54 -7.42
N ILE A 346 2.43 21.20 -8.28
CA ILE A 346 1.58 22.19 -8.96
C ILE A 346 0.33 22.43 -8.11
N THR A 347 0.41 23.46 -7.26
CA THR A 347 -0.58 23.88 -6.26
C THR A 347 -1.95 24.12 -6.88
N SER A 348 -2.03 24.87 -7.98
CA SER A 348 -3.31 25.12 -8.66
C SER A 348 -3.15 25.38 -10.15
N ILE A 349 -4.22 25.07 -10.90
CA ILE A 349 -4.41 25.45 -12.30
C ILE A 349 -5.84 25.97 -12.37
N LYS A 350 -6.01 27.22 -12.82
CA LYS A 350 -7.27 27.96 -12.81
C LYS A 350 -7.58 28.51 -14.21
N PRO A 351 -8.57 27.92 -14.92
CA PRO A 351 -9.22 28.57 -16.06
C PRO A 351 -10.10 29.75 -15.60
N PRO A 352 -10.48 30.68 -16.50
CA PRO A 352 -11.38 31.78 -16.17
C PRO A 352 -12.79 31.28 -15.79
N ASP A 353 -13.42 31.95 -14.82
CA ASP A 353 -14.74 31.56 -14.28
C ASP A 353 -15.84 31.53 -15.36
N ASP A 354 -15.77 32.43 -16.35
CA ASP A 354 -16.71 32.53 -17.49
C ASP A 354 -16.85 31.23 -18.28
N ILE A 355 -15.80 30.40 -18.31
CA ILE A 355 -15.76 29.10 -18.99
C ILE A 355 -15.84 27.96 -17.98
N ALA A 356 -15.27 28.14 -16.79
CA ALA A 356 -15.33 27.14 -15.72
C ALA A 356 -16.79 26.80 -15.36
N GLN A 357 -17.66 27.81 -15.22
CA GLN A 357 -19.06 27.62 -14.87
C GLN A 357 -19.84 26.81 -15.94
N PRO A 358 -19.89 27.20 -17.23
CA PRO A 358 -20.55 26.40 -18.28
C PRO A 358 -20.00 24.97 -18.43
N VAL A 359 -18.68 24.78 -18.33
CA VAL A 359 -18.08 23.44 -18.48
C VAL A 359 -18.40 22.55 -17.29
N GLN A 360 -18.28 23.05 -16.06
CA GLN A 360 -18.68 22.30 -14.85
C GLN A 360 -20.17 21.93 -14.89
N GLN A 361 -21.04 22.86 -15.27
CA GLN A 361 -22.47 22.60 -15.45
C GLN A 361 -22.74 21.53 -16.52
N ARG A 362 -21.96 21.52 -17.62
CA ARG A 362 -22.05 20.51 -18.69
C ARG A 362 -21.59 19.12 -18.24
N GLU A 363 -20.53 19.00 -17.45
CA GLU A 363 -20.11 17.71 -16.87
C GLU A 363 -21.09 17.21 -15.80
N VAL A 364 -21.59 18.09 -14.93
CA VAL A 364 -22.66 17.74 -13.97
C VAL A 364 -23.94 17.31 -14.70
N ALA A 365 -24.28 17.94 -15.83
CA ALA A 365 -25.41 17.52 -16.66
C ALA A 365 -25.18 16.15 -17.33
N LYS A 366 -23.97 15.86 -17.83
CA LYS A 366 -23.59 14.51 -18.32
C LYS A 366 -23.70 13.46 -17.21
N GLN A 367 -23.20 13.74 -16.01
CA GLN A 367 -23.27 12.83 -14.85
C GLN A 367 -24.72 12.54 -14.45
N LYS A 368 -25.56 13.59 -14.31
CA LYS A 368 -27.00 13.43 -14.06
C LYS A 368 -27.71 12.65 -15.17
N LEU A 369 -27.39 12.90 -16.43
CA LEU A 369 -27.92 12.16 -17.57
C LEU A 369 -27.51 10.67 -17.55
N ALA A 370 -26.28 10.35 -17.12
CA ALA A 370 -25.82 8.97 -16.91
C ALA A 370 -26.54 8.30 -15.73
N GLN A 371 -26.77 9.03 -14.63
CA GLN A 371 -27.58 8.58 -13.49
C GLN A 371 -29.02 8.27 -13.92
N PHE A 372 -29.73 9.23 -14.54
CA PHE A 372 -31.10 9.03 -15.02
C PHE A 372 -31.22 7.88 -16.04
N ARG A 373 -30.17 7.61 -16.84
CA ARG A 373 -30.11 6.42 -17.71
C ARG A 373 -30.04 5.12 -16.91
N ARG A 374 -29.24 5.07 -15.83
CA ARG A 374 -29.15 3.90 -14.93
C ARG A 374 -30.48 3.69 -14.19
N GLU A 375 -31.04 4.74 -13.60
CA GLU A 375 -32.34 4.71 -12.91
C GLU A 375 -33.46 4.24 -13.85
N LYS A 376 -33.53 4.78 -15.09
CA LYS A 376 -34.51 4.34 -16.10
C LYS A 376 -34.32 2.87 -16.48
N LEU A 377 -33.08 2.39 -16.64
CA LEU A 377 -32.81 0.97 -16.92
C LEU A 377 -33.24 0.08 -15.74
N GLN A 378 -32.98 0.49 -14.50
CA GLN A 378 -33.42 -0.22 -13.31
C GLN A 378 -34.96 -0.25 -13.21
N GLN A 379 -35.64 0.89 -13.34
CA GLN A 379 -37.09 0.98 -13.36
C GLN A 379 -37.72 0.09 -14.45
N LEU A 380 -37.11 0.02 -15.64
CA LEU A 380 -37.56 -0.87 -16.72
C LEU A 380 -37.31 -2.35 -16.41
N SER A 381 -36.22 -2.71 -15.73
CA SER A 381 -35.98 -4.09 -15.28
C SER A 381 -36.94 -4.50 -14.16
N GLU A 382 -37.16 -3.63 -13.18
CA GLU A 382 -38.16 -3.85 -12.12
C GLU A 382 -39.58 -3.94 -12.67
N ALA A 383 -39.94 -3.12 -13.66
CA ALA A 383 -41.25 -3.18 -14.31
C ALA A 383 -41.45 -4.50 -15.06
N LYS A 384 -40.42 -5.00 -15.77
CA LYS A 384 -40.43 -6.32 -16.41
C LYS A 384 -40.60 -7.43 -15.38
N LEU A 385 -39.78 -7.45 -14.32
CA LEU A 385 -39.88 -8.43 -13.25
C LEU A 385 -41.25 -8.42 -12.57
N LYS A 386 -41.83 -7.25 -12.32
CA LYS A 386 -43.19 -7.10 -11.75
C LYS A 386 -44.27 -7.65 -12.70
N VAL A 387 -44.13 -7.45 -14.02
CA VAL A 387 -45.04 -8.05 -15.02
C VAL A 387 -44.85 -9.57 -15.12
N GLU A 388 -43.61 -10.06 -15.10
CA GLU A 388 -43.29 -11.50 -15.13
C GLU A 388 -43.81 -12.23 -13.89
N VAL A 389 -43.70 -11.62 -12.70
CA VAL A 389 -44.28 -12.15 -11.45
C VAL A 389 -45.80 -12.19 -11.51
N VAL A 390 -46.48 -11.11 -11.93
CA VAL A 390 -47.95 -11.10 -12.04
C VAL A 390 -48.44 -12.11 -13.09
N LEU A 391 -47.72 -12.29 -14.20
CA LEU A 391 -48.02 -13.34 -15.18
C LEU A 391 -47.74 -14.75 -14.65
N ALA A 392 -46.76 -14.92 -13.76
CA ALA A 392 -46.51 -16.20 -13.08
C ALA A 392 -47.60 -16.52 -12.05
N GLU A 393 -48.07 -15.53 -11.28
CA GLU A 393 -49.22 -15.66 -10.36
C GLU A 393 -50.51 -16.00 -11.12
N GLN A 394 -50.81 -15.30 -12.22
CA GLN A 394 -51.95 -15.62 -13.08
C GLN A 394 -51.86 -17.04 -13.66
N LYS A 395 -50.67 -17.45 -14.14
CA LYS A 395 -50.46 -18.83 -14.61
C LYS A 395 -50.62 -19.85 -13.49
N LYS A 396 -50.15 -19.56 -12.27
CA LYS A 396 -50.32 -20.43 -11.09
C LYS A 396 -51.80 -20.63 -10.77
N LEU A 397 -52.59 -19.55 -10.72
CA LEU A 397 -54.04 -19.62 -10.50
C LEU A 397 -54.78 -20.40 -11.61
N VAL A 398 -54.39 -20.24 -12.87
CA VAL A 398 -54.96 -21.01 -14.00
C VAL A 398 -54.56 -22.50 -13.92
N VAL A 399 -53.34 -22.82 -13.50
CA VAL A 399 -52.89 -24.21 -13.29
C VAL A 399 -53.61 -24.84 -12.09
N GLU A 400 -53.77 -24.12 -10.98
CA GLU A 400 -54.49 -24.61 -9.79
C GLU A 400 -55.98 -24.85 -10.10
N ALA A 401 -56.65 -23.92 -10.79
CA ALA A 401 -58.02 -24.13 -11.25
C ALA A 401 -58.13 -25.28 -12.28
N GLY A 402 -57.13 -25.45 -13.15
CA GLY A 402 -57.04 -26.58 -14.07
C GLY A 402 -56.85 -27.92 -13.34
N GLN A 403 -56.03 -27.96 -12.29
CA GLN A 403 -55.84 -29.12 -11.43
C GLN A 403 -57.13 -29.46 -10.67
N GLU A 404 -57.82 -28.48 -10.10
CA GLU A 404 -59.10 -28.69 -9.40
C GLU A 404 -60.17 -29.27 -10.35
N VAL A 405 -60.21 -28.81 -11.61
CA VAL A 405 -61.08 -29.39 -12.65
C VAL A 405 -60.68 -30.83 -12.96
N VAL A 406 -59.39 -31.11 -13.17
CA VAL A 406 -58.89 -32.47 -13.47
C VAL A 406 -59.15 -33.44 -12.31
N GLU A 407 -58.88 -33.04 -11.06
CA GLU A 407 -59.18 -33.84 -9.87
C GLU A 407 -60.68 -34.17 -9.78
N LYS A 408 -61.55 -33.18 -10.05
CA LYS A 408 -63.01 -33.38 -10.06
C LYS A 408 -63.46 -34.28 -11.20
N THR A 409 -62.94 -34.13 -12.42
CA THR A 409 -63.31 -35.01 -13.54
C THR A 409 -62.78 -36.42 -13.34
N THR A 410 -61.52 -36.60 -12.96
CA THR A 410 -60.95 -37.93 -12.72
C THR A 410 -61.61 -38.63 -11.53
N LYS A 411 -62.00 -37.91 -10.48
CA LYS A 411 -62.80 -38.50 -9.39
C LYS A 411 -64.20 -38.90 -9.87
N ALA A 412 -64.88 -38.07 -10.66
CA ALA A 412 -66.18 -38.41 -11.22
C ALA A 412 -66.11 -39.60 -12.19
N GLU A 413 -65.06 -39.69 -13.01
CA GLU A 413 -64.76 -40.84 -13.88
C GLU A 413 -64.48 -42.11 -13.07
N GLN A 414 -63.73 -42.03 -11.97
CA GLN A 414 -63.49 -43.16 -11.06
C GLN A 414 -64.78 -43.62 -10.39
N GLU A 415 -65.60 -42.71 -9.86
CA GLU A 415 -66.90 -43.03 -9.26
C GLU A 415 -67.86 -43.64 -10.30
N GLN A 416 -67.85 -43.13 -11.54
CA GLN A 416 -68.61 -43.70 -12.66
C GLN A 416 -68.12 -45.10 -13.04
N GLN A 417 -66.80 -45.32 -13.18
CA GLN A 417 -66.22 -46.63 -13.49
C GLN A 417 -66.54 -47.65 -12.40
N VAL A 418 -66.37 -47.29 -11.12
CA VAL A 418 -66.73 -48.15 -9.98
C VAL A 418 -68.23 -48.48 -10.01
N ALA A 419 -69.11 -47.51 -10.30
CA ALA A 419 -70.54 -47.75 -10.43
C ALA A 419 -70.90 -48.68 -11.60
N VAL A 420 -70.22 -48.56 -12.76
CA VAL A 420 -70.37 -49.46 -13.91
C VAL A 420 -69.89 -50.86 -13.56
N THR A 421 -68.67 -51.03 -13.05
CA THR A 421 -68.12 -52.34 -12.67
C THR A 421 -68.96 -53.04 -11.60
N LEU A 422 -69.48 -52.31 -10.60
CA LEU A 422 -70.41 -52.87 -9.61
C LEU A 422 -71.76 -53.28 -10.24
N SER A 423 -72.18 -52.62 -11.32
CA SER A 423 -73.41 -52.97 -12.06
C SER A 423 -73.19 -54.19 -12.96
N GLU A 424 -72.04 -54.29 -13.63
CA GLU A 424 -71.61 -55.47 -14.40
C GLU A 424 -71.45 -56.70 -13.49
N GLN A 425 -70.84 -56.54 -12.31
CA GLN A 425 -70.73 -57.60 -11.31
C GLN A 425 -72.11 -58.09 -10.86
N LYS A 426 -73.05 -57.17 -10.53
CA LYS A 426 -74.44 -57.53 -10.19
C LYS A 426 -75.15 -58.25 -11.34
N LEU A 427 -74.99 -57.77 -12.57
CA LEU A 427 -75.55 -58.40 -13.77
C LEU A 427 -74.99 -59.82 -13.97
N LYS A 428 -73.69 -60.01 -13.80
CA LYS A 428 -73.04 -61.33 -13.91
C LYS A 428 -73.47 -62.29 -12.82
N VAL A 429 -73.60 -61.82 -11.57
CA VAL A 429 -74.17 -62.62 -10.46
C VAL A 429 -75.62 -63.00 -10.76
N ALA A 430 -76.44 -62.08 -11.29
CA ALA A 430 -77.82 -62.38 -11.67
C ALA A 430 -77.91 -63.37 -12.84
N GLN A 431 -77.01 -63.30 -13.83
CA GLN A 431 -76.90 -64.30 -14.91
C GLN A 431 -76.57 -65.68 -14.35
N THR A 432 -75.54 -65.83 -13.51
CA THR A 432 -75.18 -67.11 -12.90
C THR A 432 -76.29 -67.64 -11.97
N GLN A 433 -77.05 -66.78 -11.29
CA GLN A 433 -78.23 -67.19 -10.54
C GLN A 433 -79.37 -67.68 -11.45
N LEU A 434 -79.57 -67.06 -12.62
CA LEU A 434 -80.56 -67.47 -13.61
C LEU A 434 -80.20 -68.80 -14.29
N GLU A 435 -78.91 -69.02 -14.57
CA GLU A 435 -78.39 -70.31 -15.03
C GLU A 435 -78.58 -71.40 -13.97
N ALA A 436 -78.12 -71.16 -12.74
CA ALA A 436 -78.32 -72.11 -11.64
C ALA A 436 -79.80 -72.34 -11.28
N ALA A 437 -80.71 -71.43 -11.63
CA ALA A 437 -82.16 -71.63 -11.52
C ALA A 437 -82.72 -72.50 -12.66
N LYS A 438 -82.23 -72.34 -13.90
CA LYS A 438 -82.54 -73.23 -15.03
C LYS A 438 -82.04 -74.65 -14.77
N ASP A 439 -80.82 -74.81 -14.28
CA ASP A 439 -80.24 -76.13 -13.97
C ASP A 439 -81.04 -76.85 -12.88
N LYS A 440 -81.47 -76.12 -11.84
CA LYS A 440 -82.39 -76.64 -10.82
C LYS A 440 -83.75 -77.03 -11.40
N ALA A 441 -84.32 -76.21 -12.29
CA ALA A 441 -85.59 -76.54 -12.95
C ALA A 441 -85.47 -77.79 -13.83
N ALA A 442 -84.39 -77.91 -14.61
CA ALA A 442 -84.09 -79.09 -15.42
C ALA A 442 -83.88 -80.35 -14.55
N ALA A 443 -83.15 -80.24 -13.44
CA ALA A 443 -82.98 -81.35 -12.49
C ALA A 443 -84.30 -81.78 -11.81
N ILE A 444 -85.19 -80.82 -11.52
CA ILE A 444 -86.53 -81.12 -10.98
C ILE A 444 -87.40 -81.81 -12.04
N LEU A 445 -87.38 -81.35 -13.30
CA LEU A 445 -88.12 -81.97 -14.41
C LEU A 445 -87.62 -83.39 -14.69
N ALA A 446 -86.31 -83.58 -14.87
CA ALA A 446 -85.73 -84.90 -15.10
C ALA A 446 -86.00 -85.88 -13.94
N LYS A 447 -86.03 -85.38 -12.69
CA LYS A 447 -86.47 -86.20 -11.55
C LYS A 447 -87.96 -86.54 -11.64
N ALA A 448 -88.83 -85.58 -11.92
CA ALA A 448 -90.27 -85.81 -12.00
C ALA A 448 -90.63 -86.76 -13.17
N GLU A 449 -89.89 -86.71 -14.27
CA GLU A 449 -90.01 -87.66 -15.38
C GLU A 449 -89.59 -89.08 -14.96
N ALA A 450 -88.45 -89.23 -14.27
CA ALA A 450 -88.00 -90.52 -13.73
C ALA A 450 -88.99 -91.10 -12.69
N ASP A 451 -89.44 -90.28 -11.74
CA ASP A 451 -90.46 -90.66 -10.74
C ASP A 451 -91.77 -91.10 -11.45
N ALA A 452 -92.16 -90.43 -12.55
CA ALA A 452 -93.34 -90.79 -13.34
C ALA A 452 -93.15 -92.03 -14.23
N GLU A 453 -91.94 -92.35 -14.67
CA GLU A 453 -91.65 -93.61 -15.35
C GLU A 453 -91.70 -94.80 -14.38
N VAL A 454 -91.13 -94.69 -13.19
CA VAL A 454 -91.23 -95.72 -12.14
C VAL A 454 -92.70 -96.04 -11.85
N ILE A 455 -93.54 -95.02 -11.65
CA ILE A 455 -94.98 -95.20 -11.43
C ILE A 455 -95.65 -95.93 -12.61
N LYS A 456 -95.26 -95.67 -13.87
CA LYS A 456 -95.80 -96.40 -15.02
C LYS A 456 -95.35 -97.87 -15.04
N PHE A 457 -94.10 -98.16 -14.72
CA PHE A 457 -93.59 -99.53 -14.65
C PHE A 457 -94.29 -100.33 -13.53
N ASP A 458 -94.48 -99.74 -12.35
CA ASP A 458 -95.20 -100.38 -11.23
C ASP A 458 -96.67 -100.68 -11.61
N ASN A 459 -97.39 -99.69 -12.15
CA ASN A 459 -98.77 -99.90 -12.61
C ASN A 459 -98.89 -100.97 -13.70
N ALA A 460 -97.92 -101.05 -14.62
CA ALA A 460 -97.89 -102.09 -15.65
C ALA A 460 -97.63 -103.49 -15.06
N ALA A 461 -96.77 -103.59 -14.05
CA ALA A 461 -96.51 -104.83 -13.33
C ALA A 461 -97.73 -105.31 -12.51
N GLU A 462 -98.43 -104.40 -11.81
CA GLU A 462 -99.68 -104.73 -11.11
C GLU A 462 -100.78 -105.18 -12.08
N ALA A 463 -100.96 -104.48 -13.20
CA ALA A 463 -101.93 -104.84 -14.24
C ALA A 463 -101.64 -106.23 -14.85
N ALA A 464 -100.37 -106.55 -15.11
CA ALA A 464 -99.95 -107.88 -15.57
C ALA A 464 -100.20 -108.97 -14.51
N GLY A 465 -99.94 -108.67 -13.22
CA GLY A 465 -100.23 -109.57 -12.11
C GLY A 465 -101.73 -109.86 -11.95
N LEU A 466 -102.58 -108.84 -12.11
CA LEU A 466 -104.05 -109.00 -12.12
C LEU A 466 -104.53 -109.79 -13.34
N ALA A 467 -103.99 -109.53 -14.53
CA ALA A 467 -104.33 -110.27 -15.76
C ALA A 467 -103.98 -111.77 -15.63
N ALA A 468 -102.84 -112.09 -15.03
CA ALA A 468 -102.43 -113.47 -14.73
C ALA A 468 -103.31 -114.15 -13.67
N GLN A 469 -103.91 -113.42 -12.74
CA GLN A 469 -104.91 -113.96 -11.82
C GLN A 469 -106.25 -114.22 -12.52
N VAL A 470 -106.68 -113.36 -13.45
CA VAL A 470 -107.93 -113.56 -14.21
C VAL A 470 -107.84 -114.76 -15.17
N SER A 471 -106.69 -115.00 -15.79
CA SER A 471 -106.50 -116.18 -16.67
C SER A 471 -106.55 -117.52 -15.94
N ALA A 472 -106.34 -117.54 -14.61
CA ALA A 472 -106.47 -118.73 -13.77
C ALA A 472 -107.94 -119.11 -13.42
N PHE A 473 -108.93 -118.29 -13.80
CA PHE A 473 -110.37 -118.54 -13.58
C PHE A 473 -111.15 -118.60 -14.90
N ASP A 474 -110.58 -119.23 -15.94
CA ASP A 474 -111.17 -119.43 -17.27
C ASP A 474 -111.73 -118.14 -17.93
N GLY A 475 -111.20 -116.98 -17.54
CA GLY A 475 -111.57 -115.67 -18.07
C GLY A 475 -112.81 -115.00 -17.46
N ASP A 476 -113.54 -115.63 -16.53
CA ASP A 476 -114.66 -114.96 -15.84
C ASP A 476 -114.17 -114.04 -14.71
N GLY A 477 -114.01 -112.75 -15.05
CA GLY A 477 -113.72 -111.70 -14.07
C GLY A 477 -114.74 -111.61 -12.92
N ALA A 478 -116.00 -112.01 -13.13
CA ALA A 478 -117.01 -112.05 -12.06
C ALA A 478 -116.81 -113.25 -11.12
N ALA A 479 -116.21 -114.36 -11.58
CA ALA A 479 -115.78 -115.46 -10.71
C ALA A 479 -114.57 -115.06 -9.86
N MET A 480 -113.54 -114.47 -10.49
CA MET A 480 -112.36 -113.94 -9.79
C MET A 480 -112.77 -112.89 -8.74
N ALA A 481 -113.62 -111.92 -9.10
CA ALA A 481 -114.11 -110.90 -8.16
C ALA A 481 -114.91 -111.51 -7.00
N ARG A 482 -115.74 -112.54 -7.23
CA ARG A 482 -116.45 -113.26 -6.15
C ARG A 482 -115.49 -114.01 -5.23
N ASN A 483 -114.46 -114.65 -5.76
CA ASN A 483 -113.45 -115.34 -4.96
C ASN A 483 -112.60 -114.35 -4.13
N MET A 484 -112.16 -113.24 -4.74
CA MET A 484 -111.41 -112.18 -4.05
C MET A 484 -112.26 -111.50 -2.96
N LEU A 485 -113.55 -111.27 -3.23
CA LEU A 485 -114.51 -110.77 -2.25
C LEU A 485 -114.68 -111.74 -1.07
N LEU A 486 -114.89 -113.03 -1.33
CA LEU A 486 -114.99 -114.05 -0.28
C LEU A 486 -113.70 -114.16 0.54
N GLY A 487 -112.53 -114.15 -0.11
CA GLY A 487 -111.22 -114.16 0.56
C GLY A 487 -110.93 -112.90 1.40
N LYS A 488 -111.49 -111.74 1.03
CA LYS A 488 -111.39 -110.49 1.80
C LYS A 488 -112.46 -110.36 2.90
N LEU A 489 -113.63 -111.00 2.76
CA LEU A 489 -114.72 -110.98 3.75
C LEU A 489 -114.63 -112.08 4.80
N ALA A 490 -114.08 -113.25 4.48
CA ALA A 490 -113.97 -114.36 5.43
C ALA A 490 -113.17 -114.02 6.72
N PRO A 491 -112.09 -113.19 6.68
CA PRO A 491 -111.40 -112.78 7.89
C PRO A 491 -112.18 -111.76 8.75
N SER A 492 -112.93 -110.84 8.12
CA SER A 492 -113.45 -109.65 8.80
C SER A 492 -114.70 -109.90 9.65
N PHE A 493 -115.47 -110.95 9.38
CA PHE A 493 -116.54 -111.40 10.28
C PHE A 493 -116.04 -111.79 11.67
N ARG A 494 -114.74 -112.09 11.84
CA ARG A 494 -114.17 -112.51 13.12
C ARG A 494 -113.80 -111.36 14.06
N THR A 495 -113.82 -110.11 13.60
CA THR A 495 -113.34 -108.94 14.36
C THR A 495 -114.46 -108.03 14.88
N ILE A 496 -115.66 -108.09 14.30
CA ILE A 496 -116.76 -107.13 14.55
C ILE A 496 -117.38 -107.26 15.96
N LEU A 497 -117.19 -108.38 16.67
CA LEU A 497 -117.66 -108.60 18.04
C LEU A 497 -116.57 -108.40 19.12
N GLY A 498 -115.38 -107.92 18.76
CA GLY A 498 -114.18 -108.00 19.61
C GLY A 498 -113.58 -106.70 20.13
N ASN A 499 -113.97 -105.51 19.64
CA ASN A 499 -113.30 -104.26 20.01
C ASN A 499 -114.28 -103.08 20.17
N SER A 500 -114.14 -102.33 21.27
CA SER A 500 -115.06 -101.25 21.69
C SER A 500 -114.73 -99.86 21.14
N GLU A 501 -113.63 -99.71 20.39
CA GLU A 501 -113.15 -98.43 19.86
C GLU A 501 -113.12 -98.47 18.32
N GLY A 502 -114.27 -98.17 17.69
CA GLY A 502 -114.44 -98.26 16.23
C GLY A 502 -115.30 -97.12 15.64
N PRO A 503 -115.17 -96.82 14.32
CA PRO A 503 -115.61 -95.54 13.75
C PRO A 503 -117.12 -95.24 13.84
N LEU A 504 -117.96 -96.25 14.07
CA LEU A 504 -119.40 -96.08 14.28
C LEU A 504 -119.73 -95.24 15.54
N MET A 505 -118.84 -95.23 16.54
CA MET A 505 -119.00 -94.36 17.73
C MET A 505 -118.76 -92.87 17.43
N ASN A 506 -117.99 -92.52 16.40
CA ASN A 506 -117.74 -91.12 16.04
C ASN A 506 -119.02 -90.41 15.58
N LEU A 507 -119.94 -91.13 14.92
CA LEU A 507 -121.27 -90.62 14.54
C LEU A 507 -122.16 -90.27 15.75
N PHE A 508 -121.86 -90.77 16.95
CA PHE A 508 -122.56 -90.38 18.19
C PHE A 508 -121.82 -89.29 19.00
N SER A 509 -120.60 -88.92 18.59
CA SER A 509 -119.76 -87.97 19.34
C SER A 509 -120.14 -86.50 19.13
N GLU A 510 -120.75 -86.13 18.01
CA GLU A 510 -121.18 -84.75 17.72
C GLU A 510 -122.31 -84.26 18.64
N PHE A 511 -123.02 -85.15 19.33
CA PHE A 511 -124.27 -84.82 20.05
C PHE A 511 -124.11 -84.45 21.54
N THR A 512 -122.90 -84.44 22.12
CA THR A 512 -122.76 -84.49 23.60
C THR A 512 -121.74 -83.58 24.32
N LYS A 513 -121.03 -82.63 23.67
CA LYS A 513 -120.11 -81.71 24.40
C LYS A 513 -120.17 -80.23 23.98
N GLN A 514 -119.91 -79.34 24.95
CA GLN A 514 -120.05 -77.88 24.86
C GLN A 514 -118.72 -77.14 25.14
N HIS A 515 -118.57 -75.92 24.58
CA HIS A 515 -117.64 -74.83 24.99
C HIS A 515 -116.10 -75.09 24.87
N ASP A 516 -115.22 -74.08 24.72
CA ASP A 516 -115.39 -72.62 24.88
C ASP A 516 -114.58 -71.69 23.90
N LYS A 517 -114.78 -70.36 24.04
CA LYS A 517 -114.23 -69.11 23.41
C LYS A 517 -112.70 -69.05 23.10
N SER A 518 -112.09 -68.11 22.35
CA SER A 518 -112.43 -66.79 21.69
C SER A 518 -111.37 -66.43 20.60
N ARG A 519 -111.58 -65.73 19.45
CA ARG A 519 -112.07 -64.34 19.11
C ARG A 519 -111.00 -63.21 19.32
N PRO A 520 -110.87 -62.07 18.55
CA PRO A 520 -111.18 -61.67 17.13
C PRO A 520 -110.07 -60.90 16.30
N LEU A 521 -110.16 -60.91 14.94
CA LEU A 521 -110.43 -59.82 13.93
C LEU A 521 -110.38 -58.29 14.28
N PRO A 522 -110.45 -57.26 13.34
CA PRO A 522 -110.45 -57.18 11.84
C PRO A 522 -109.80 -55.91 11.11
N SER A 523 -109.90 -55.88 9.75
CA SER A 523 -110.29 -54.77 8.79
C SER A 523 -109.54 -53.42 8.53
N ALA A 524 -108.95 -53.30 7.33
CA ALA A 524 -109.26 -52.43 6.15
C ALA A 524 -109.66 -50.91 6.17
N GLY A 525 -108.91 -50.10 5.39
CA GLY A 525 -109.36 -48.94 4.55
C GLY A 525 -109.60 -47.55 5.21
N PRO A 526 -109.90 -46.46 4.45
CA PRO A 526 -109.78 -46.19 3.01
C PRO A 526 -109.01 -44.84 2.73
N SER A 527 -109.39 -44.06 1.70
CA SER A 527 -108.70 -42.80 1.27
C SER A 527 -109.64 -41.61 1.06
N THR A 528 -109.21 -40.34 1.25
CA THR A 528 -109.64 -39.13 0.46
C THR A 528 -108.85 -37.83 0.78
N ARG A 529 -109.23 -36.69 0.15
CA ARG A 529 -108.49 -35.42 -0.02
C ARG A 529 -108.77 -34.31 1.02
N PHE A 530 -108.03 -33.19 0.86
CA PHE A 530 -108.32 -31.77 1.14
C PHE A 530 -107.95 -31.14 2.50
N GLY A 531 -107.51 -29.86 2.45
CA GLY A 531 -108.11 -28.86 3.35
C GLY A 531 -107.22 -27.99 4.26
N GLY A 532 -106.25 -27.25 3.70
CA GLY A 532 -105.72 -25.95 4.19
C GLY A 532 -105.93 -25.39 5.62
N SER A 533 -104.80 -24.98 6.22
CA SER A 533 -104.48 -23.56 6.56
C SER A 533 -104.46 -23.06 8.04
N HIS A 534 -103.51 -22.14 8.26
CA HIS A 534 -103.43 -21.03 9.22
C HIS A 534 -103.26 -21.21 10.77
N THR A 535 -102.15 -20.60 11.27
CA THR A 535 -102.00 -19.80 12.53
C THR A 535 -102.10 -20.48 13.92
N SER A 536 -101.43 -20.01 15.00
CA SER A 536 -100.25 -19.12 15.19
C SER A 536 -99.80 -19.08 16.69
N THR A 537 -98.58 -18.56 17.00
CA THR A 537 -98.21 -17.89 18.29
C THR A 537 -98.02 -18.79 19.55
N SER A 538 -97.33 -18.45 20.67
CA SER A 538 -95.95 -17.91 21.01
C SER A 538 -95.79 -17.96 22.57
N ILE A 539 -94.69 -17.69 23.33
CA ILE A 539 -93.25 -17.38 23.14
C ILE A 539 -92.46 -17.58 24.49
N SER A 540 -91.15 -17.87 24.49
CA SER A 540 -90.07 -17.47 25.47
C SER A 540 -88.84 -18.41 25.41
N ARG A 541 -87.52 -18.06 25.45
CA ARG A 541 -86.67 -16.87 25.80
C ARG A 541 -86.42 -16.60 27.30
N PRO A 542 -85.45 -15.73 27.74
CA PRO A 542 -84.43 -14.87 27.04
C PRO A 542 -83.09 -15.60 26.71
N THR A 543 -81.85 -15.08 26.48
CA THR A 543 -81.11 -13.77 26.38
C THR A 543 -79.82 -14.05 25.52
N GLU A 544 -78.98 -13.20 24.89
CA GLU A 544 -78.65 -11.74 24.83
C GLU A 544 -77.76 -11.19 25.98
N PRO A 545 -76.98 -10.07 25.80
CA PRO A 545 -76.79 -9.17 24.63
C PRO A 545 -75.38 -9.27 23.96
N THR A 546 -75.05 -8.87 22.71
CA THR A 546 -75.38 -7.71 21.82
C THR A 546 -74.57 -6.42 22.19
N ALA A 547 -73.86 -5.67 21.32
CA ALA A 547 -73.67 -5.56 19.84
C ALA A 547 -72.15 -5.37 19.49
N ALA A 548 -71.57 -5.43 18.27
CA ALA A 548 -71.97 -5.49 16.85
C ALA A 548 -72.04 -4.15 16.03
N ASN A 549 -70.99 -3.77 15.27
CA ASN A 549 -71.13 -3.00 14.00
C ASN A 549 -69.94 -3.10 12.98
N ARG A 550 -70.19 -2.73 11.70
CA ARG A 550 -69.28 -2.54 10.53
C ARG A 550 -69.65 -1.20 9.83
N PRO A 551 -69.02 -0.68 8.74
CA PRO A 551 -68.05 -1.26 7.79
C PRO A 551 -66.84 -0.35 7.45
N GLY A 552 -66.02 -0.72 6.44
CA GLY A 552 -65.18 0.26 5.69
C GLY A 552 -63.83 -0.21 5.14
N GLN A 553 -63.77 -0.43 3.81
CA GLN A 553 -62.63 -0.30 2.87
C GLN A 553 -61.17 -0.56 3.30
N SER A 554 -60.54 -1.51 2.59
CA SER A 554 -59.10 -1.70 2.36
C SER A 554 -58.54 -0.75 1.26
N PRO A 555 -57.25 -0.78 0.83
CA PRO A 555 -56.09 -1.59 1.28
C PRO A 555 -54.77 -0.78 1.49
N SER A 556 -53.68 -1.43 1.96
CA SER A 556 -52.37 -1.50 1.25
C SER A 556 -51.18 -2.02 2.09
N ARG A 557 -50.12 -2.38 1.35
CA ARG A 557 -48.66 -2.53 1.63
C ARG A 557 -48.08 -1.82 2.88
N SER A 558 -46.94 -2.24 3.45
CA SER A 558 -45.92 -3.26 3.05
C SER A 558 -44.95 -3.58 4.20
N ASP A 559 -44.24 -4.72 4.11
CA ASP A 559 -42.99 -4.95 4.83
C ASP A 559 -41.89 -3.94 4.45
N SER A 560 -41.12 -3.45 5.44
CA SER A 560 -39.63 -3.35 5.36
C SER A 560 -39.00 -2.73 6.63
N LEU A 561 -38.22 -3.55 7.33
CA LEU A 561 -36.92 -3.15 7.90
C LEU A 561 -35.84 -3.34 6.81
N PRO A 562 -34.55 -2.94 6.97
CA PRO A 562 -33.93 -2.15 8.04
C PRO A 562 -33.10 -0.94 7.51
N LEU A 563 -32.50 -0.15 8.42
CA LEU A 563 -31.09 0.30 8.44
C LEU A 563 -30.90 1.11 9.75
N ALA A 564 -30.00 0.73 10.66
CA ALA A 564 -28.57 1.06 10.68
C ALA A 564 -28.27 2.56 10.83
N THR A 565 -27.97 2.99 12.07
CA THR A 565 -27.48 4.33 12.40
C THR A 565 -25.99 4.46 12.10
N SER A 566 -25.61 5.43 11.27
CA SER A 566 -24.23 5.87 11.12
C SER A 566 -23.92 7.00 12.11
N GLU A 567 -22.99 6.78 13.05
CA GLU A 567 -22.45 7.88 13.85
C GLU A 567 -21.52 8.77 13.00
N GLU A 568 -21.53 10.06 13.31
CA GLU A 568 -20.79 11.10 12.61
C GLU A 568 -19.50 11.41 13.38
N ASN A 569 -18.33 11.29 12.75
CA ASN A 569 -17.09 11.82 13.32
C ASN A 569 -16.13 12.33 12.24
N LYS A 570 -15.41 13.40 12.57
CA LYS A 570 -14.51 14.20 11.73
C LYS A 570 -13.03 13.83 11.99
N PRO A 571 -12.02 14.38 11.28
CA PRO A 571 -12.03 15.49 10.30
C PRO A 571 -12.30 15.08 8.84
#